data_AF-A0A7J2UR07-F1
#
_entry.id   AF-A0A7J2UR07-F1
#
_cell.length_a   1.000
_cell.length_b   1.000
_cell.length_c   1.000
_cell.angle_alpha   90.00
_cell.angle_beta   90.00
_cell.angle_gamma   90.00
#
_symmetry.space_group_name_H-M   'P 1'
#
loop_
_entity.id
_entity.type
_entity.pdbx_description
1 polymer ?
#
loop_
_entity_poly.entity_id
_entity_poly.type
_entity_poly.pdbx_seq_one_letter_code
_entity_poly.pdbx_strand_id
1 'polypeptide(L)'
;MKVRVAIVGVSGYTGGELLRILLNHPEAEIVKVCGAKSAGGRVLDHHPHLAGLWDGPIEEPRYAELGRTVDVVFFATPHGIAMRGAPEVLNGGARVIDLSADYRLKDIS
;
A
#
# COMPACT_ATOMS: atom_id res chain seq x y z
N MET A 1 -7.36 17.46 8.89
CA MET A 1 -7.69 16.76 7.62
C MET A 1 -6.98 15.41 7.69
N LYS A 2 -7.60 14.30 7.27
CA LYS A 2 -6.95 12.98 7.34
C LYS A 2 -5.94 12.83 6.21
N VAL A 3 -4.84 12.11 6.48
CA VAL A 3 -3.83 11.70 5.49
C VAL A 3 -4.42 10.56 4.65
N ARG A 4 -4.43 10.75 3.34
CA ARG A 4 -4.96 9.78 2.37
C ARG A 4 -3.88 8.77 2.04
N VAL A 5 -4.19 7.49 2.23
CA VAL A 5 -3.21 6.40 2.16
C VAL A 5 -3.59 5.37 1.11
N ALA A 6 -2.60 4.88 0.37
CA ALA A 6 -2.68 3.64 -0.39
C ALA A 6 -1.73 2.56 0.17
N ILE A 7 -2.14 1.30 0.14
CA ILE A 7 -1.30 0.15 0.52
C ILE A 7 -1.08 -0.74 -0.70
N VAL A 8 0.17 -0.90 -1.13
CA VAL A 8 0.57 -1.88 -2.15
C VAL A 8 1.05 -3.16 -1.45
N GLY A 9 0.52 -4.31 -1.85
CA GLY A 9 0.84 -5.60 -1.25
C GLY A 9 -0.11 -6.00 -0.10
N VAL A 10 -1.37 -5.58 -0.16
CA VAL A 10 -2.34 -5.80 0.92
C VAL A 10 -2.58 -7.27 1.26
N SER A 11 -2.44 -8.19 0.31
CA SER A 11 -2.63 -9.62 0.51
C SER A 11 -1.55 -10.30 1.36
N GLY A 12 -0.38 -9.66 1.54
CA GLY A 12 0.65 -10.14 2.44
C GLY A 12 0.31 -9.87 3.90
N TYR A 13 0.97 -10.58 4.83
CA TYR A 13 0.72 -10.40 6.28
C TYR A 13 0.99 -8.98 6.76
N THR A 14 2.11 -8.39 6.34
CA THR A 14 2.45 -7.00 6.68
C THR A 14 1.44 -6.00 6.12
N GLY A 15 0.94 -6.25 4.90
CA GLY A 15 -0.08 -5.41 4.27
C GLY A 15 -1.43 -5.49 4.99
N GLY A 16 -1.84 -6.70 5.39
CA GLY A 16 -3.06 -6.92 6.17
C GLY A 16 -3.02 -6.28 7.55
N GLU A 17 -1.91 -6.44 8.29
CA GLU A 17 -1.74 -5.80 9.59
C GLU A 17 -1.68 -4.27 9.49
N LEU A 18 -0.98 -3.75 8.47
CA LEU A 18 -0.97 -2.31 8.21
C LEU A 18 -2.38 -1.78 7.93
N LEU A 19 -3.17 -2.49 7.12
CA LEU A 19 -4.56 -2.15 6.88
C LEU A 19 -5.37 -2.14 8.18
N ARG A 20 -5.26 -3.19 9.01
CA ARG A 20 -5.93 -3.28 10.31
C ARG A 20 -5.61 -2.12 11.25
N ILE A 21 -4.33 -1.72 11.30
CA ILE A 21 -3.86 -0.59 12.11
C ILE A 21 -4.44 0.73 11.57
N LEU A 22 -4.29 0.98 10.27
CA LEU A 22 -4.69 2.25 9.65
C LEU A 22 -6.20 2.47 9.60
N LEU A 23 -7.01 1.40 9.49
CA LEU A 23 -8.47 1.49 9.59
C LEU A 23 -8.95 2.06 10.93
N ASN A 24 -8.14 1.92 11.99
CA ASN A 24 -8.43 2.46 13.32
C ASN A 24 -7.66 3.76 13.63
N HIS A 25 -6.89 4.29 12.69
CA HIS A 25 -6.06 5.47 12.93
C HIS A 25 -6.87 6.77 12.73
N PRO A 26 -6.94 7.67 13.73
CA PRO A 26 -7.84 8.82 13.70
C PRO A 26 -7.50 9.82 12.58
N GLU A 27 -6.23 9.88 12.18
CA GLU A 27 -5.73 10.82 11.17
C GLU A 27 -5.41 10.17 9.82
N ALA A 28 -5.71 8.88 9.63
CA ALA A 28 -5.49 8.22 8.35
C ALA A 28 -6.81 7.82 7.70
N GLU A 29 -6.83 7.86 6.37
CA GLU A 29 -7.93 7.37 5.54
C GLU A 29 -7.34 6.46 4.47
N ILE A 30 -7.71 5.18 4.49
CA ILE A 30 -7.35 4.24 3.42
C ILE A 30 -8.23 4.55 2.21
N VAL A 31 -7.60 5.01 1.13
CA VAL A 31 -8.28 5.32 -0.13
C VAL A 31 -8.21 4.11 -1.08
N LYS A 32 -7.07 3.42 -1.12
CA LYS A 32 -6.85 2.28 -2.01
C LYS A 32 -6.03 1.19 -1.35
N VAL A 33 -6.34 -0.05 -1.68
CA VAL A 33 -5.50 -1.21 -1.39
C VAL A 33 -5.21 -1.95 -2.69
N CYS A 34 -3.96 -2.31 -2.91
CA CYS A 34 -3.49 -2.79 -4.21
C CYS A 34 -2.72 -4.10 -4.11
N GLY A 35 -2.75 -4.88 -5.18
CA GLY A 35 -1.95 -6.10 -5.31
C GLY A 35 -1.89 -6.59 -6.76
N ALA A 36 -0.69 -6.87 -7.27
CA ALA A 36 -0.52 -7.25 -8.67
C ALA A 36 -1.17 -8.60 -9.04
N LYS A 37 -1.12 -9.58 -8.13
CA LYS A 37 -1.68 -10.93 -8.35
C LYS A 37 -3.08 -11.12 -7.80
N SER A 38 -3.51 -10.23 -6.90
CA SER A 38 -4.79 -10.32 -6.18
C SER A 38 -5.79 -9.25 -6.63
N ALA A 39 -5.44 -8.45 -7.64
CA ALA A 39 -6.33 -7.44 -8.22
C ALA A 39 -7.64 -8.09 -8.69
N GLY A 40 -8.76 -7.40 -8.45
CA GLY A 40 -10.12 -7.91 -8.70
C GLY A 40 -10.66 -8.85 -7.62
N GLY A 41 -9.80 -9.36 -6.73
CA GLY A 41 -10.21 -10.12 -5.54
C GLY A 41 -10.62 -9.22 -4.37
N ARG A 42 -10.98 -9.84 -3.25
CA ARG A 42 -11.35 -9.15 -2.01
C ARG A 42 -10.24 -9.28 -0.99
N VAL A 43 -10.10 -8.27 -0.12
CA VAL A 43 -9.20 -8.36 1.05
C VAL A 43 -9.55 -9.57 1.93
N LEU A 44 -10.83 -9.90 2.04
CA LEU A 44 -11.33 -11.01 2.87
C LEU A 44 -10.88 -12.40 2.40
N ASP A 45 -10.51 -12.54 1.13
CA ASP A 45 -9.99 -13.82 0.60
C ASP A 45 -8.60 -14.13 1.20
N HIS A 46 -7.91 -13.10 1.71
CA HIS A 46 -6.60 -13.20 2.35
C HIS A 46 -6.66 -12.95 3.86
N HIS A 47 -7.53 -12.03 4.30
CA HIS A 47 -7.64 -11.57 5.69
C HIS A 47 -9.09 -11.62 6.20
N PRO A 48 -9.67 -12.82 6.46
CA PRO A 48 -11.08 -12.95 6.86
C PRO A 48 -11.43 -12.19 8.15
N HIS A 49 -10.45 -12.00 9.04
CA HIS A 49 -10.59 -11.27 10.29
C HIS A 49 -10.86 -9.76 10.11
N LEU A 50 -10.71 -9.23 8.88
CA LEU A 50 -11.04 -7.84 8.52
C LEU A 50 -12.47 -7.66 8.00
N ALA A 51 -13.32 -8.70 8.12
CA ALA A 51 -14.74 -8.63 7.76
C ALA A 51 -15.45 -7.46 8.45
N GLY A 52 -16.15 -6.64 7.66
CA GLY A 52 -16.86 -5.45 8.14
C GLY A 52 -15.95 -4.25 8.47
N LEU A 53 -14.63 -4.37 8.30
CA LEU A 53 -13.68 -3.26 8.45
C LEU A 53 -13.25 -2.69 7.09
N TRP A 54 -13.19 -3.52 6.04
CA TRP A 54 -12.91 -3.10 4.67
C TRP A 54 -13.66 -3.97 3.66
N ASP A 55 -14.48 -3.34 2.83
CA ASP A 55 -15.29 -4.02 1.80
C ASP A 55 -14.85 -3.72 0.36
N GLY A 56 -13.89 -2.81 0.17
CA GLY A 56 -13.39 -2.42 -1.15
C GLY A 56 -12.60 -3.53 -1.86
N PRO A 57 -12.57 -3.53 -3.21
CA PRO A 57 -11.79 -4.49 -3.97
C PRO A 57 -10.28 -4.25 -3.79
N ILE A 58 -9.49 -5.28 -4.10
CA ILE A 58 -8.05 -5.10 -4.32
C ILE A 58 -7.87 -4.56 -5.74
N GLU A 59 -7.21 -3.42 -5.87
CA GLU A 59 -6.95 -2.78 -7.16
C GLU A 59 -5.57 -3.16 -7.73
N GLU A 60 -5.39 -2.96 -9.03
CA GLU A 60 -4.06 -2.99 -9.63
C GLU A 60 -3.20 -1.81 -9.13
N PRO A 61 -1.91 -2.01 -8.86
CA PRO A 61 -1.05 -0.93 -8.37
C PRO A 61 -0.61 0.00 -9.50
N ARG A 62 -1.49 0.93 -9.90
CA ARG A 62 -1.22 1.97 -10.92
C ARG A 62 -0.39 3.10 -10.31
N TYR A 63 0.93 2.92 -10.20
CA TYR A 63 1.81 3.79 -9.40
C TYR A 63 1.72 5.28 -9.72
N ALA A 64 1.75 5.68 -11.00
CA ALA A 64 1.58 7.08 -11.39
C ALA A 64 0.21 7.68 -11.02
N GLU A 65 -0.85 6.86 -10.93
CA GLU A 65 -2.15 7.29 -10.44
C GLU A 65 -2.13 7.42 -8.91
N LEU A 66 -1.58 6.44 -8.20
CA LEU A 66 -1.43 6.48 -6.75
C LEU A 66 -0.68 7.75 -6.33
N GLY A 67 0.44 8.05 -6.99
CA GLY A 67 1.24 9.24 -6.71
C GLY A 67 0.47 10.56 -6.79
N ARG A 68 -0.53 10.64 -7.68
CA ARG A 68 -1.36 11.84 -7.89
C ARG A 68 -2.63 11.86 -7.05
N THR A 69 -3.04 10.72 -6.50
CA THR A 69 -4.36 10.55 -5.90
C THR A 69 -4.34 10.34 -4.41
N VAL A 70 -3.20 10.08 -3.77
CA VAL A 70 -3.07 9.95 -2.31
C VAL A 70 -1.88 10.75 -1.77
N ASP A 71 -1.81 10.93 -0.45
CA ASP A 71 -0.72 11.66 0.20
C ASP A 71 0.48 10.74 0.49
N VAL A 72 0.20 9.47 0.82
CA VAL A 72 1.20 8.46 1.18
C VAL A 72 0.89 7.11 0.55
N VAL A 73 1.90 6.44 -0.01
CA VAL A 73 1.82 5.05 -0.47
C VAL A 73 2.77 4.19 0.36
N PHE A 74 2.21 3.15 0.98
CA PHE A 74 2.99 2.11 1.64
C PHE A 74 3.27 0.96 0.67
N PHE A 75 4.53 0.52 0.62
CA PHE A 75 4.91 -0.72 -0.05
C PHE A 75 5.12 -1.82 1.00
N ALA A 76 4.13 -2.69 1.15
CA ALA A 76 4.19 -3.92 1.95
C ALA A 76 4.46 -5.14 1.05
N THR A 77 5.42 -4.99 0.14
CA THR A 77 5.72 -5.94 -0.94
C THR A 77 7.03 -6.69 -0.68
N PRO A 78 7.27 -7.83 -1.36
CA PRO A 78 8.58 -8.46 -1.40
C PRO A 78 9.67 -7.49 -1.89
N HIS A 79 10.93 -7.83 -1.63
CA HIS A 79 12.08 -7.05 -2.08
C HIS A 79 12.09 -6.88 -3.62
N GLY A 80 12.63 -5.75 -4.08
CA GLY A 80 12.74 -5.32 -5.48
C GLY A 80 11.47 -4.74 -6.09
N ILE A 81 10.30 -4.88 -5.43
CA ILE A 81 9.04 -4.35 -5.95
C ILE A 81 8.95 -2.84 -5.73
N ALA A 82 9.34 -2.36 -4.54
CA ALA A 82 9.27 -0.95 -4.20
C ALA A 82 10.18 -0.13 -5.10
N MET A 83 11.37 -0.65 -5.44
CA MET A 83 12.28 0.03 -6.40
C MET A 83 11.67 0.35 -7.76
N ARG A 84 10.67 -0.43 -8.19
CA ARG A 84 10.00 -0.21 -9.49
C ARG A 84 8.89 0.82 -9.41
N GLY A 85 8.10 0.80 -8.33
CA GLY A 85 6.91 1.66 -8.19
C GLY A 85 7.17 3.00 -7.49
N ALA A 86 8.11 3.05 -6.54
CA ALA A 86 8.36 4.24 -5.73
C ALA A 86 8.72 5.49 -6.56
N PRO A 87 9.56 5.42 -7.63
CA PRO A 87 9.86 6.60 -8.45
C PRO A 87 8.62 7.22 -9.09
N GLU A 88 7.69 6.41 -9.61
CA GLU A 88 6.44 6.90 -10.22
C GLU A 88 5.52 7.54 -9.18
N VAL A 89 5.44 6.96 -7.98
CA VAL A 89 4.66 7.52 -6.86
C VAL A 89 5.23 8.88 -6.46
N LEU A 90 6.55 8.96 -6.26
CA LEU A 90 7.23 10.20 -5.87
C LEU A 90 7.07 11.30 -6.92
N ASN A 91 7.14 10.95 -8.21
CA ASN A 91 6.89 11.89 -9.31
C ASN A 91 5.47 12.45 -9.31
N GLY A 92 4.49 11.71 -8.76
CA GLY A 92 3.12 12.18 -8.60
C GLY A 92 2.91 13.13 -7.42
N GLY A 93 3.88 13.24 -6.51
CA GLY A 93 3.84 14.13 -5.33
C GLY A 93 3.57 13.42 -4.01
N ALA A 94 3.12 12.17 -4.03
CA ALA A 94 2.92 11.38 -2.82
C ALA A 94 4.25 11.00 -2.13
N ARG A 95 4.19 10.77 -0.82
CA ARG A 95 5.29 10.17 -0.06
C ARG A 95 5.26 8.66 -0.21
N VAL A 96 6.44 8.04 -0.09
CA VAL A 96 6.60 6.58 -0.10
C VAL A 96 7.11 6.12 1.27
N ILE A 97 6.50 5.05 1.79
CA ILE A 97 7.00 4.30 2.94
C ILE A 97 7.19 2.85 2.51
N ASP A 98 8.44 2.42 2.37
CA ASP A 98 8.79 1.05 2.01
C ASP A 98 9.04 0.20 3.26
N LEU A 99 8.27 -0.88 3.44
CA LEU A 99 8.42 -1.82 4.55
C LEU A 99 9.42 -2.92 4.23
N SER A 100 9.81 -3.05 2.95
CA SER A 100 10.85 -3.98 2.52
C SER A 100 12.24 -3.45 2.87
N ALA A 101 13.29 -4.02 2.28
CA ALA A 101 14.67 -3.62 2.48
C ALA A 101 15.22 -2.71 1.37
N ASP A 102 14.43 -2.45 0.32
CA ASP A 102 14.91 -1.89 -0.94
C ASP A 102 15.61 -0.54 -0.75
N TYR A 103 15.06 0.34 0.07
CA TYR A 103 15.60 1.68 0.30
C TYR A 103 16.33 1.84 1.65
N ARG A 104 16.66 0.75 2.35
CA ARG A 104 17.32 0.81 3.66
C ARG A 104 18.80 1.15 3.57
N LEU A 105 19.49 0.63 2.55
CA LEU A 105 20.92 0.82 2.37
C LEU A 105 21.19 2.03 1.48
N LYS A 106 22.11 2.89 1.92
CA LYS A 106 22.59 4.04 1.15
C LYS A 106 23.76 3.70 0.24
N ASP A 107 24.50 2.67 0.61
CA ASP A 107 25.70 2.21 -0.06
C ASP A 107 25.68 0.67 -0.10
N ILE A 108 25.98 0.12 -1.27
CA ILE A 108 26.01 -1.32 -1.57
C ILE A 108 27.41 -1.79 -1.96
N SER A 109 28.41 -0.90 -1.87
CA SER A 109 29.81 -1.20 -2.15
C SER A 109 30.50 -1.99 -1.05
#